data_AF-A0A7C3R0Y9-F1
#
_entry.id   AF-A0A7C3R0Y9-F1
#
_cell.length_a   1.000
_cell.length_b   1.000
_cell.length_c   1.000
_cell.angle_alpha   90.00
_cell.angle_beta   90.00
_cell.angle_gamma   90.00
#
_symmetry.space_group_name_H-M   'P 1'
#
loop_
_entity.id
_entity.type
_entity.pdbx_description
1 polymer ?
#
loop_
_entity_poly.entity_id
_entity_poly.type
_entity_poly.pdbx_seq_one_letter_code
_entity_poly.pdbx_strand_id
1 'polypeptide(L)' 'MKTTKQTTNFLLVGVGGQGILLAADVIALVGLESGLDVKKSEVHGMAQRGGSVNSHVRWGERVF' A
#
# COMPACT_ATOMS: atom_id res chain seq x y z
N MET A 1 11.27 -27.92 6.30
CA MET A 1 10.01 -27.17 6.46
C MET A 1 10.02 -26.05 5.42
N LYS A 2 9.21 -26.12 4.35
CA LYS A 2 9.13 -25.04 3.36
C LYS A 2 8.12 -24.01 3.87
N THR A 3 8.59 -22.95 4.50
CA THR A 3 7.76 -21.79 4.82
C THR A 3 7.39 -21.17 3.48
N THR A 4 6.12 -21.31 3.07
CA THR A 4 5.60 -20.61 1.90
C THR A 4 5.79 -19.12 2.13
N LYS A 5 6.65 -18.48 1.32
CA LYS A 5 6.93 -17.05 1.34
C LYS A 5 5.69 -16.33 0.81
N GLN A 6 4.75 -16.02 1.71
CA GLN A 6 3.45 -15.44 1.35
C GLN A 6 3.61 -13.96 1.05
N THR A 7 3.03 -13.51 -0.05
CA THR A 7 2.91 -12.08 -0.37
C THR A 7 1.62 -11.54 0.24
N THR A 8 1.66 -10.33 0.80
CA THR A 8 0.49 -9.66 1.38
C THR A 8 0.14 -8.45 0.53
N ASN A 9 -1.12 -8.32 0.15
CA ASN A 9 -1.62 -7.19 -0.65
C ASN A 9 -2.62 -6.39 0.16
N PHE A 10 -2.46 -5.07 0.16
CA PHE A 10 -3.34 -4.10 0.79
C PHE A 10 -3.99 -3.27 -0.30
N LEU A 11 -5.30 -3.07 -0.17
CA LEU A 11 -6.08 -2.13 -0.96
C LEU A 11 -6.71 -1.14 0.01
N LEU A 12 -6.27 0.10 -0.06
CA LEU A 12 -6.85 1.20 0.70
C LEU A 12 -7.76 2.00 -0.22
N VAL A 13 -8.99 2.21 0.20
CA VAL A 13 -10.01 2.97 -0.54
C VAL A 13 -10.63 4.03 0.35
N GLY A 14 -11.01 5.15 -0.24
CA GLY A 14 -11.74 6.20 0.48
C GLY A 14 -11.86 7.47 -0.34
N VAL A 15 -12.06 8.59 0.34
CA VAL A 15 -12.28 9.89 -0.30
C VAL A 15 -11.09 10.82 -0.06
N GLY A 16 -10.78 11.68 -1.04
CA GLY A 16 -9.76 12.71 -0.92
C GLY A 16 -9.90 13.55 0.35
N GLY A 17 -8.81 13.73 1.09
CA GLY A 17 -8.77 14.46 2.36
C GLY A 17 -8.89 13.59 3.63
N GLN A 18 -9.19 12.29 3.50
CA GLN A 18 -9.34 11.38 4.66
C GLN A 18 -8.03 10.65 5.06
N GLY A 19 -6.90 10.94 4.40
CA GLY A 19 -5.60 10.36 4.77
C GLY A 19 -5.31 8.96 4.21
N ILE A 20 -6.01 8.50 3.17
CA ILE A 20 -5.80 7.19 2.55
C ILE A 20 -4.34 7.01 2.11
N LEU A 21 -3.76 8.03 1.46
CA LEU A 21 -2.37 7.95 0.98
C LEU A 21 -1.37 7.91 2.13
N LEU A 22 -1.62 8.69 3.19
CA LEU A 22 -0.81 8.67 4.39
C LEU A 22 -0.84 7.29 5.06
N ALA A 23 -2.02 6.69 5.17
CA ALA A 23 -2.15 5.33 5.69
C ALA A 23 -1.40 4.31 4.82
N ALA A 24 -1.47 4.44 3.49
CA ALA A 24 -0.74 3.59 2.57
C ALA A 24 0.79 3.75 2.70
N ASP A 25 1.28 4.97 2.94
CA ASP A 25 2.70 5.25 3.20
C ASP A 25 3.16 4.64 4.52
N VAL A 26 2.37 4.75 5.58
CA VAL A 26 2.68 4.13 6.88
C VAL A 26 2.76 2.61 6.74
N ILE A 27 1.80 1.98 6.04
CA ILE A 27 1.84 0.54 5.74
C ILE A 27 3.11 0.22 4.94
N ALA A 28 3.43 0.98 3.89
CA ALA A 28 4.64 0.71 3.12
C ALA A 28 5.91 0.77 3.98
N LEU A 29 6.05 1.79 4.83
CA LEU A 29 7.17 1.94 5.76
C LEU A 29 7.27 0.79 6.75
N VAL A 30 6.16 0.36 7.35
CA VAL A 30 6.14 -0.80 8.26
C VAL A 30 6.63 -2.07 7.55
N GLY A 31 6.24 -2.29 6.30
CA GLY A 31 6.73 -3.42 5.50
C GLY A 31 8.24 -3.36 5.27
N LEU A 32 8.77 -2.18 4.94
CA LEU A 32 10.21 -1.96 4.75
C LEU A 32 11.00 -2.18 6.05
N GLU A 33 10.55 -1.62 7.17
CA GLU A 33 11.16 -1.80 8.49
C GLU A 33 11.10 -3.27 8.97
N SER A 34 10.13 -4.04 8.47
CA SER A 34 10.03 -5.48 8.71
C SER A 34 10.98 -6.32 7.82
N GLY A 35 11.81 -5.68 6.99
CA GLY A 35 12.76 -6.34 6.10
C GLY A 35 12.14 -6.95 4.84
N LEU A 36 10.95 -6.49 4.43
CA LEU A 36 10.24 -6.96 3.24
C LEU A 36 10.52 -6.03 2.05
N ASP A 37 10.47 -6.59 0.84
CA ASP A 37 10.34 -5.86 -0.40
C ASP A 37 8.90 -5.33 -0.52
N VAL A 38 8.77 -4.04 -0.81
CA VAL A 38 7.49 -3.32 -0.79
C VAL A 38 7.30 -2.56 -2.10
N LYS A 39 6.13 -2.75 -2.71
CA LYS A 39 5.68 -1.94 -3.85
C LYS A 39 4.37 -1.25 -3.52
N LYS A 40 4.34 0.05 -3.81
CA LYS A 40 3.14 0.88 -3.71
C LYS A 40 2.75 1.38 -5.09
N SER A 41 1.46 1.38 -5.39
CA SER A 41 0.90 1.99 -6.60
C SER A 41 -0.42 2.66 -6.27
N GLU A 42 -0.61 3.85 -6.78
CA GLU A 42 -1.77 4.67 -6.47
C GLU A 42 -2.17 5.52 -7.66
N VAL A 43 -3.47 5.77 -7.77
CA VAL A 43 -4.01 6.70 -8.73
C VAL A 43 -4.46 7.94 -7.96
N HIS A 44 -3.67 9.01 -8.07
CA HIS A 44 -3.97 10.30 -7.44
C HIS A 44 -4.06 11.41 -8.50
N GLY A 45 -4.87 12.43 -8.21
CA GLY A 45 -5.23 13.50 -9.14
C GLY A 45 -6.38 14.33 -8.57
N MET A 46 -7.36 14.70 -9.41
CA MET A 46 -8.57 15.40 -8.92
C MET A 46 -9.33 14.64 -7.82
N ALA A 47 -9.09 13.34 -7.66
CA ALA A 47 -9.59 12.51 -6.56
C ALA A 47 -9.26 13.07 -5.15
N GLN A 48 -8.14 13.79 -4.96
CA GLN A 48 -7.80 14.38 -3.66
C GLN A 48 -8.71 15.54 -3.24
N ARG A 49 -9.55 16.09 -4.14
CA ARG A 49 -10.55 17.12 -3.85
C ARG A 49 -11.96 16.51 -3.75
N GLY A 50 -12.12 15.49 -2.90
CA GLY A 50 -13.41 14.85 -2.62
C GLY A 50 -13.83 13.74 -3.58
N GLY A 51 -12.93 13.27 -4.46
CA GLY A 51 -13.18 12.10 -5.31
C GLY A 51 -12.68 10.79 -4.69
N SER A 52 -12.93 9.67 -5.38
CA SER A 52 -12.50 8.33 -4.95
C SER A 52 -10.99 8.17 -5.05
N VAL A 53 -10.35 7.77 -3.96
CA VAL A 53 -8.92 7.50 -3.85
C VAL A 53 -8.71 6.02 -3.61
N ASN A 54 -7.79 5.42 -4.37
CA ASN A 54 -7.39 4.02 -4.22
C ASN A 54 -5.86 3.94 -4.17
N SER A 55 -5.31 3.23 -3.19
CA SER A 55 -3.88 2.98 -3.04
C SER A 55 -3.63 1.50 -2.77
N HIS A 56 -2.71 0.91 -3.52
CA HIS A 56 -2.31 -0.48 -3.43
C HIS A 56 -0.92 -0.56 -2.80
N VAL A 57 -0.76 -1.45 -1.83
CA VAL A 57 0.56 -1.80 -1.26
C VAL A 57 0.73 -3.31 -1.32
N ARG A 58 1.92 -3.77 -1.70
CA ARG A 58 2.28 -5.19 -1.74
C ARG A 58 3.55 -5.40 -0.93
N TRP A 59 3.54 -6.37 -0.04
CA TRP A 59 4.69 -6.85 0.72
C TRP A 59 5.05 -8.29 0.34
N GLY A 60 6.32 -8.63 0.47
CA GLY A 60 6.87 -9.98 0.36
C GLY A 60 8.40 -9.90 0.41
N GLU A 61 9.13 -11.01 0.41
CA GLU A 61 10.61 -10.88 0.39
C GLU A 61 11.14 -10.48 -1.00
N ARG A 62 10.33 -10.68 -2.05
CA ARG A 62 10.55 -10.14 -3.39
C ARG A 62 9.20 -9.99 -4.07
N VAL A 63 8.90 -8.80 -4.55
CA VAL A 63 7.62 -8.48 -5.18
C VAL A 63 7.84 -7.88 -6.58
N PHE A 64 6.97 -8.23 -7.51
CA PHE A 64 7.02 -7.79 -8.92
C PHE A 64 5.87 -6.82 -9.20
#